data_AF-A0A6L2ZX42-F1
#
_entry.id   AF-A0A6L2ZX42-F1
#
_cell.length_a   1.000
_cell.length_b   1.000
_cell.length_c   1.000
_cell.angle_alpha   90.00
_cell.angle_beta   90.00
_cell.angle_gamma   90.00
#
_symmetry.space_group_name_H-M   'P 1'
#
loop_
_entity.id
_entity.type
_entity.pdbx_description
1 polymer ?
#
loop_
_entity_poly.entity_id
_entity_poly.type
_entity_poly.pdbx_seq_one_letter_code
_entity_poly.pdbx_strand_id
1 'polypeptide(L)'
;MTPEKKRKLRNIALLSLLGLIGGTMAFQAFNQQAINDRENTVQVNVGGRVHDYYNRDTENKDVFVENYGERPIMARIRLSEFLEYQRGEGDFTPLVPGSERDNLATWITWIPSANNINQRADTGNSSAFNRYAQLTFGWSREGETAPWYMPTFNHDNLDLRTAAAGHARDYIAGAGATDGTTDGATHPGDGTDAYWSENDTFDNSAGLWPGATLENEAAQNLRQQRAPMTIEQWSNLEDWQQIGDFWVVDHTTGWAYWASLLEPGNASSYLLDAAELTDAIEDTVFNGSYYYGIHVDSQLISPDNSEEFLPGGDSRLEAFLTGIKNNSMIDEGNARPDINLPPSSFDFNAMAPGRVFTMAGEQYRYLEDMGNGNHMIIRHEAINNTSFNMQPQVLSNWFSGLDAEVQAMVQPVVIPDPAPDVTYASITWLDGILHWLPANLASFPAVAGDVTTVNPSGTPQAFALSLADVTRLSTSNGPFPNLRARMSPNAAWWLRTLRDSSGSVAWSITRFAELPGLLVCHHPTATTVDGMGVRPAIIVHP
;
A
#
# COMPACT_ATOMS: atom_id res chain seq x y z
N MET A 1 33.40 10.71 26.72
CA MET A 1 32.89 9.33 26.82
C MET A 1 32.66 8.98 28.28
N THR A 2 31.40 8.70 28.63
CA THR A 2 30.89 8.44 29.98
C THR A 2 30.91 6.94 30.34
N PRO A 3 30.82 6.56 31.63
CA PRO A 3 31.22 5.26 32.18
C PRO A 3 30.29 4.06 31.94
N GLU A 4 29.57 3.98 30.81
CA GLU A 4 28.65 2.86 30.54
C GLU A 4 29.24 1.70 29.72
N LYS A 5 30.55 1.72 29.43
CA LYS A 5 31.24 0.62 28.72
C LYS A 5 31.77 -0.51 29.60
N LYS A 6 31.21 -0.76 30.80
CA LYS A 6 31.76 -1.74 31.77
C LYS A 6 30.90 -2.96 32.12
N ARG A 7 29.82 -3.25 31.41
CA ARG A 7 28.98 -4.40 31.80
C ARG A 7 28.28 -5.10 30.64
N LYS A 8 29.00 -5.94 29.88
CA LYS A 8 28.41 -7.07 29.12
C LYS A 8 29.42 -8.07 28.50
N LEU A 9 30.45 -8.46 29.27
CA LEU A 9 31.21 -9.69 29.00
C LEU A 9 31.33 -10.49 30.31
N ARG A 10 30.21 -11.07 30.72
CA ARG A 10 30.15 -12.14 31.71
C ARG A 10 29.31 -13.24 31.06
N ASN A 11 29.98 -14.23 30.48
CA ASN A 11 29.57 -15.63 30.34
C ASN A 11 30.42 -16.30 29.24
N ILE A 12 31.63 -16.74 29.58
CA ILE A 12 32.23 -17.92 28.92
C ILE A 12 32.68 -18.84 30.05
N ALA A 13 31.97 -19.95 30.17
CA ALA A 13 32.16 -20.96 31.18
C ALA A 13 33.49 -21.72 30.96
N LEU A 14 34.19 -21.99 32.06
CA LEU A 14 35.31 -22.91 32.14
C LEU A 14 34.90 -24.30 31.62
N LEU A 15 35.74 -24.90 30.77
CA LEU A 15 35.76 -26.35 30.55
C LEU A 15 37.18 -26.89 30.76
N SER A 16 37.25 -27.75 31.77
CA SER A 16 38.40 -28.37 32.38
C SER A 16 39.08 -29.41 31.50
N LEU A 17 40.42 -29.44 31.60
CA LEU A 17 41.34 -30.38 30.97
C LEU A 17 41.40 -31.71 31.76
N LEU A 18 41.26 -32.87 31.09
CA LEU A 18 42.01 -34.12 31.40
C LEU A 18 41.59 -35.30 30.49
N GLY A 19 42.59 -35.95 29.88
CA GLY A 19 42.46 -37.30 29.27
C GLY A 19 43.46 -37.59 28.13
N LEU A 20 44.63 -38.16 28.47
CA LEU A 20 45.63 -38.73 27.56
C LEU A 20 45.18 -40.11 27.01
N ILE A 21 45.47 -40.43 25.74
CA ILE A 21 46.24 -41.61 25.23
C ILE A 21 46.06 -41.80 23.70
N GLY A 22 47.18 -41.73 22.96
CA GLY A 22 47.62 -42.69 21.93
C GLY A 22 46.88 -42.83 20.58
N GLY A 23 47.54 -42.43 19.47
CA GLY A 23 47.39 -43.08 18.16
C GLY A 23 47.21 -42.16 16.95
N THR A 24 48.20 -42.19 16.04
CA THR A 24 48.20 -41.66 14.65
C THR A 24 47.88 -40.17 14.43
N MET A 25 48.85 -39.44 13.87
CA MET A 25 48.75 -38.03 13.50
C MET A 25 47.67 -37.83 12.42
N ALA A 26 46.45 -37.54 12.84
CA ALA A 26 45.47 -36.83 12.04
C ALA A 26 45.54 -35.35 12.42
N PHE A 27 45.69 -34.45 11.44
CA PHE A 27 45.49 -33.03 11.66
C PHE A 27 44.06 -32.83 12.20
N GLN A 28 43.93 -32.42 13.46
CA GLN A 28 42.65 -32.05 14.05
C GLN A 28 42.74 -30.62 14.55
N ALA A 29 42.01 -29.73 13.87
CA ALA A 29 41.81 -28.36 14.30
C ALA A 29 40.77 -28.35 15.43
N PHE A 30 41.21 -28.22 16.68
CA PHE A 30 40.32 -27.99 17.81
C PHE A 30 40.31 -26.50 18.17
N ASN A 31 39.10 -25.93 18.28
CA ASN A 31 38.87 -24.53 18.67
C ASN A 31 39.45 -23.45 17.72
N GLN A 32 39.30 -23.62 16.41
CA GLN A 32 39.42 -22.47 15.50
C GLN A 32 38.14 -21.63 15.60
N GLN A 33 38.28 -20.37 16.00
CA GLN A 33 37.19 -19.41 16.08
C GLN A 33 37.67 -18.10 15.44
N ALA A 34 36.82 -17.49 14.63
CA ALA A 34 37.00 -16.16 14.07
C ALA A 34 35.74 -15.34 14.37
N ILE A 35 35.94 -14.10 14.81
CA ILE A 35 34.87 -13.10 14.90
C ILE A 35 35.21 -12.02 13.88
N ASN A 36 34.32 -11.86 12.91
CA ASN A 36 34.24 -10.66 12.09
C ASN A 36 33.15 -9.79 12.72
N ASP A 37 33.56 -8.85 13.57
CA ASP A 37 32.64 -7.90 14.20
C ASP A 37 32.58 -6.60 13.38
N ARG A 38 31.38 -6.07 13.18
CA ARG A 38 31.11 -4.75 12.59
C ARG A 38 30.06 -4.06 13.46
N GLU A 39 30.50 -3.08 14.23
CA GLU A 39 29.63 -2.13 14.92
C GLU A 39 29.33 -0.98 13.94
N ASN A 40 28.19 -1.06 13.27
CA ASN A 40 27.67 -0.01 12.40
C ASN A 40 26.42 0.59 13.03
N THR A 41 26.37 1.92 13.17
CA THR A 41 25.13 2.63 13.44
C THR A 41 24.46 2.92 12.09
N VAL A 42 23.44 2.13 11.74
CA VAL A 42 22.56 2.47 10.62
C VAL A 42 21.43 3.33 11.19
N GLN A 43 21.45 4.63 10.91
CA GLN A 43 20.27 5.48 11.15
C GLN A 43 19.35 5.30 9.96
N VAL A 44 18.31 4.50 10.12
CA VAL A 44 17.22 4.40 9.15
C VAL A 44 16.18 5.43 9.58
N ASN A 45 15.90 6.42 8.73
CA ASN A 45 14.85 7.40 8.99
C ASN A 45 13.49 6.73 8.77
N VAL A 46 12.87 6.24 9.84
CA VAL A 46 11.46 5.82 9.82
C VAL A 46 10.65 6.96 10.41
N GLY A 47 9.63 7.42 9.68
CA GLY A 47 8.79 8.51 10.13
C GLY A 47 7.64 8.78 9.17
N GLY A 48 6.52 9.19 9.74
CA GLY A 48 5.36 9.66 8.99
C GLY A 48 4.74 10.86 9.69
N ARG A 49 3.81 11.52 9.00
CA ARG A 49 3.13 12.73 9.47
C ARG A 49 1.65 12.65 9.14
N VAL A 50 0.80 13.04 10.08
CA VAL A 50 -0.61 13.27 9.80
C VAL A 50 -0.76 14.63 9.15
N HIS A 51 -1.52 14.68 8.07
CA HIS A 51 -2.01 15.93 7.48
C HIS A 51 -3.42 16.19 7.99
N ASP A 52 -3.65 17.44 8.37
CA ASP A 52 -4.93 17.94 8.85
C ASP A 52 -5.21 19.27 8.16
N TYR A 53 -5.99 19.23 7.08
CA TYR A 53 -6.38 20.44 6.35
C TYR A 53 -7.81 20.78 6.72
N TYR A 54 -8.02 21.98 7.25
CA TYR A 54 -9.33 22.39 7.74
C TYR A 54 -9.67 23.80 7.29
N ASN A 55 -10.89 23.96 6.76
CA ASN A 55 -11.45 25.27 6.48
C ASN A 55 -12.85 25.40 7.09
N ARG A 56 -12.99 26.31 8.06
CA ARG A 56 -14.26 26.53 8.77
C ARG A 56 -15.36 27.15 7.90
N ASP A 57 -15.01 27.85 6.83
CA ASP A 57 -15.97 28.57 5.98
C ASP A 57 -16.61 27.63 4.94
N THR A 58 -15.88 26.59 4.53
CA THR A 58 -16.37 25.55 3.60
C THR A 58 -16.67 24.21 4.29
N GLU A 59 -16.42 24.10 5.60
CA GLU A 59 -16.50 22.86 6.38
C GLU A 59 -15.63 21.70 5.83
N ASN A 60 -14.60 22.04 5.05
CA ASN A 60 -13.63 21.08 4.52
C ASN A 60 -12.79 20.50 5.66
N LYS A 61 -12.54 19.18 5.61
CA LYS A 61 -11.70 18.52 6.61
C LYS A 61 -11.02 17.29 6.01
N ASP A 62 -9.78 17.47 5.57
CA ASP A 62 -8.97 16.39 5.00
C ASP A 62 -8.01 15.82 6.04
N VAL A 63 -8.11 14.52 6.29
CA VAL A 63 -7.23 13.80 7.23
C VAL A 63 -6.61 12.60 6.57
N PHE A 64 -5.28 12.56 6.50
CA PHE A 64 -4.51 11.46 5.91
C PHE A 64 -3.10 11.37 6.51
N VAL A 65 -2.32 10.34 6.14
CA VAL A 65 -0.95 10.12 6.63
C VAL A 65 0.03 10.08 5.46
N GLU A 66 1.14 10.79 5.61
CA GLU A 66 2.32 10.72 4.75
C GLU A 66 3.41 9.85 5.40
N ASN A 67 4.13 9.06 4.60
CA ASN A 67 5.40 8.45 5.00
C ASN A 67 6.57 9.20 4.35
N TYR A 68 7.19 10.11 5.11
CA TYR A 68 8.39 10.85 4.66
C TYR A 68 9.70 10.06 4.88
N GLY A 69 9.62 8.88 5.52
CA GLY A 69 10.76 8.06 5.84
C GLY A 69 11.29 7.21 4.67
N GLU A 70 12.27 6.37 4.97
CA GLU A 70 12.95 5.47 4.02
C GLU A 70 12.46 4.02 4.11
N ARG A 71 11.52 3.73 5.04
CA ARG A 71 10.95 2.39 5.25
C ARG A 71 9.44 2.43 5.29
N PRO A 72 8.76 1.33 4.93
CA PRO A 72 7.31 1.24 5.06
C PRO A 72 6.88 1.36 6.52
N ILE A 73 5.72 1.98 6.76
CA ILE A 73 5.11 2.12 8.08
C ILE A 73 3.70 1.52 8.11
N MET A 74 3.25 1.19 9.32
CA MET A 74 1.84 0.97 9.63
C MET A 74 1.29 2.23 10.30
N ALA A 75 0.10 2.64 9.89
CA ALA A 75 -0.53 3.87 10.37
C ALA A 75 -1.91 3.60 10.95
N ARG A 76 -2.20 4.24 12.08
CA ARG A 76 -3.57 4.37 12.59
C ARG A 76 -3.90 5.78 13.05
N ILE A 77 -5.16 6.16 12.90
CA ILE A 77 -5.73 7.44 13.29
C ILE A 77 -6.96 7.20 14.15
N ARG A 78 -7.22 8.06 15.13
CA ARG A 78 -8.47 8.07 15.90
C ARG A 78 -9.00 9.49 16.00
N LEU A 79 -10.29 9.63 15.76
CA LEU A 79 -10.99 10.90 15.80
C LEU A 79 -11.69 11.07 17.16
N SER A 80 -11.71 12.28 17.69
CA SER A 80 -12.53 12.65 18.85
C SER A 80 -13.23 13.98 18.61
N GLU A 81 -14.48 14.09 19.03
CA GLU A 81 -15.35 15.22 18.75
C GLU A 81 -15.66 15.99 20.05
N PHE A 82 -15.79 17.31 19.92
CA PHE A 82 -16.29 18.16 20.97
C PHE A 82 -17.24 19.20 20.40
N LEU A 83 -18.35 19.42 21.09
CA LEU A 83 -19.32 20.46 20.77
C LEU A 83 -19.77 21.14 22.05
N GLU A 84 -19.80 22.47 22.05
CA GLU A 84 -20.50 23.24 23.06
C GLU A 84 -21.25 24.40 22.43
N TYR A 85 -22.33 24.82 23.07
CA TYR A 85 -23.21 25.85 22.55
C TYR A 85 -23.62 26.81 23.65
N GLN A 86 -23.92 28.03 23.23
CA GLN A 86 -24.44 29.11 24.06
C GLN A 86 -25.81 29.50 23.50
N ARG A 87 -26.78 29.79 24.37
CA ARG A 87 -28.08 30.36 23.98
C ARG A 87 -28.18 31.79 24.48
N GLY A 88 -28.40 32.75 23.58
CA GLY A 88 -28.36 34.17 23.96
C GLY A 88 -26.98 34.55 24.52
N GLU A 89 -26.99 35.31 25.61
CA GLU A 89 -25.79 35.71 26.37
C GLU A 89 -25.47 34.77 27.56
N GLY A 90 -26.00 33.52 27.55
CA GLY A 90 -25.76 32.54 28.62
C GLY A 90 -24.32 32.00 28.67
N ASP A 91 -24.03 31.04 29.55
CA ASP A 91 -22.74 30.35 29.53
C ASP A 91 -22.70 29.25 28.44
N PHE A 92 -21.51 28.90 27.95
CA PHE A 92 -21.33 27.74 27.09
C PHE A 92 -21.70 26.45 27.84
N THR A 93 -22.48 25.59 27.18
CA THR A 93 -22.88 24.29 27.69
C THR A 93 -22.31 23.21 26.76
N PRO A 94 -21.49 22.26 27.25
CA PRO A 94 -21.01 21.16 26.44
C PRO A 94 -22.15 20.23 26.07
N LEU A 95 -22.15 19.75 24.83
CA LEU A 95 -23.13 18.79 24.32
C LEU A 95 -23.13 17.51 25.15
N VAL A 96 -21.94 17.03 25.49
CA VAL A 96 -21.75 15.88 26.37
C VAL A 96 -21.27 16.37 27.74
N PRO A 97 -22.07 16.20 28.81
CA PRO A 97 -21.70 16.65 30.14
C PRO A 97 -20.34 16.10 30.60
N GLY A 98 -19.50 16.98 31.14
CA GLY A 98 -18.16 16.62 31.62
C GLY A 98 -17.05 16.66 30.57
N SER A 99 -17.37 16.98 29.31
CA SER A 99 -16.35 17.35 28.32
C SER A 99 -16.01 18.84 28.42
N GLU A 100 -14.75 19.18 28.13
CA GLU A 100 -14.21 20.54 28.25
C GLU A 100 -13.39 20.91 27.00
N ARG A 101 -13.60 22.12 26.47
CA ARG A 101 -12.93 22.61 25.24
C ARG A 101 -11.41 22.51 25.33
N ASP A 102 -10.85 22.95 26.46
CA ASP A 102 -9.39 23.05 26.66
C ASP A 102 -8.75 21.73 27.14
N ASN A 103 -9.51 20.64 27.22
CA ASN A 103 -9.05 19.35 27.70
C ASN A 103 -9.40 18.23 26.72
N LEU A 104 -8.51 18.00 25.73
CA LEU A 104 -8.67 16.99 24.69
C LEU A 104 -8.91 15.57 25.22
N ALA A 105 -8.42 15.24 26.41
CA ALA A 105 -8.64 13.93 27.02
C ALA A 105 -10.12 13.68 27.42
N THR A 106 -10.93 14.74 27.47
CA THR A 106 -12.37 14.68 27.75
C THR A 106 -13.23 14.71 26.48
N TRP A 107 -12.61 14.90 25.32
CA TRP A 107 -13.32 14.88 24.04
C TRP A 107 -13.81 13.46 23.74
N ILE A 108 -14.90 13.38 23.00
CA ILE A 108 -15.63 12.13 22.83
C ILE A 108 -15.07 11.38 21.64
N THR A 109 -14.44 10.24 21.88
CA THR A 109 -13.97 9.37 20.79
C THR A 109 -15.11 9.03 19.85
N TRP A 110 -14.88 9.27 18.56
CA TRP A 110 -15.81 8.87 17.51
C TRP A 110 -15.76 7.35 17.34
N ILE A 111 -16.93 6.71 17.42
CA ILE A 111 -17.07 5.26 17.28
C ILE A 111 -18.22 4.97 16.31
N PRO A 112 -17.97 4.32 15.17
CA PRO A 112 -19.02 3.93 14.24
C PRO A 112 -19.80 2.72 14.74
N SER A 113 -21.03 2.57 14.27
CA SER A 113 -21.81 1.35 14.40
C SER A 113 -21.12 0.21 13.66
N ALA A 114 -21.27 -1.02 14.14
CA ALA A 114 -20.48 -2.12 13.63
C ALA A 114 -20.62 -2.33 12.11
N ASN A 115 -21.82 -2.18 11.55
CA ASN A 115 -22.09 -2.48 10.14
C ASN A 115 -22.16 -1.24 9.24
N ASN A 116 -21.91 -0.03 9.77
CA ASN A 116 -22.02 1.20 9.02
C ASN A 116 -21.12 2.29 9.59
N ILE A 117 -20.03 2.61 8.87
CA ILE A 117 -19.09 3.67 9.24
C ILE A 117 -19.74 5.05 9.30
N ASN A 118 -20.76 5.31 8.48
CA ASN A 118 -21.43 6.62 8.39
C ASN A 118 -22.47 6.83 9.49
N GLN A 119 -22.62 5.87 10.42
CA GLN A 119 -23.53 5.97 11.54
C GLN A 119 -22.73 5.77 12.82
N ARG A 120 -22.73 6.74 13.74
CA ARG A 120 -22.10 6.56 15.06
C ARG A 120 -22.84 5.47 15.84
N ALA A 121 -22.11 4.70 16.62
CA ALA A 121 -22.68 3.66 17.47
C ALA A 121 -23.63 4.29 18.50
N ASP A 122 -24.81 3.67 18.67
CA ASP A 122 -25.78 4.08 19.69
C ASP A 122 -25.32 3.77 21.13
N THR A 123 -24.15 3.12 21.27
CA THR A 123 -23.52 2.80 22.54
C THR A 123 -22.48 3.87 22.90
N GLY A 124 -22.68 4.55 24.03
CA GLY A 124 -21.76 5.58 24.54
C GLY A 124 -22.16 6.99 24.12
N ASN A 125 -21.23 7.94 24.29
CA ASN A 125 -21.52 9.37 24.12
C ASN A 125 -21.35 9.85 22.67
N SER A 126 -20.75 9.07 21.78
CA SER A 126 -20.48 9.47 20.38
C SER A 126 -21.79 9.73 19.61
N SER A 127 -22.86 8.98 19.87
CA SER A 127 -24.16 9.18 19.22
C SER A 127 -24.81 10.54 19.50
N ALA A 128 -24.39 11.27 20.54
CA ALA A 128 -24.88 12.62 20.83
C ALA A 128 -24.66 13.59 19.66
N PHE A 129 -23.61 13.35 18.85
CA PHE A 129 -23.24 14.18 17.70
C PHE A 129 -24.08 13.90 16.45
N ASN A 130 -24.80 12.77 16.37
CA ASN A 130 -25.58 12.39 15.17
C ASN A 130 -26.62 13.44 14.77
N ARG A 131 -27.11 14.22 15.75
CA ARG A 131 -28.05 15.32 15.47
C ARG A 131 -27.36 16.51 14.79
N TYR A 132 -26.09 16.77 15.11
CA TYR A 132 -25.44 18.05 14.89
C TYR A 132 -24.35 18.04 13.83
N ALA A 133 -23.66 16.90 13.64
CA ALA A 133 -22.50 16.83 12.77
C ALA A 133 -22.52 15.56 11.90
N GLN A 134 -22.25 15.74 10.62
CA GLN A 134 -22.08 14.68 9.64
C GLN A 134 -20.61 14.62 9.21
N LEU A 135 -20.05 13.40 9.22
CA LEU A 135 -18.68 13.14 8.78
C LEU A 135 -18.72 12.42 7.44
N THR A 136 -17.92 12.88 6.49
CA THR A 136 -17.77 12.25 5.17
C THR A 136 -16.43 11.53 5.11
N PHE A 137 -16.46 10.20 4.99
CA PHE A 137 -15.27 9.35 5.01
C PHE A 137 -14.78 8.98 3.61
N GLY A 138 -13.48 9.21 3.38
CA GLY A 138 -12.83 8.97 2.10
C GLY A 138 -13.22 9.99 1.03
N TRP A 139 -12.38 10.09 -0.01
CA TRP A 139 -12.45 11.17 -0.99
C TRP A 139 -13.07 10.74 -2.35
N SER A 140 -13.44 9.47 -2.53
CA SER A 140 -13.79 8.92 -3.86
C SER A 140 -14.90 9.69 -4.61
N ARG A 141 -14.51 10.46 -5.64
CA ARG A 141 -15.38 11.14 -6.62
C ARG A 141 -15.22 10.51 -8.01
N GLU A 142 -16.34 10.30 -8.71
CA GLU A 142 -16.33 9.66 -10.02
C GLU A 142 -15.68 10.58 -11.07
N GLY A 143 -14.66 10.09 -11.78
CA GLY A 143 -13.98 10.85 -12.84
C GLY A 143 -12.84 11.75 -12.38
N GLU A 144 -12.57 11.85 -11.07
CA GLU A 144 -11.47 12.67 -10.53
C GLU A 144 -10.22 11.84 -10.19
N THR A 145 -9.04 12.47 -10.29
CA THR A 145 -7.76 11.90 -9.88
C THR A 145 -7.50 12.19 -8.41
N ALA A 146 -6.79 11.30 -7.71
CA ALA A 146 -6.50 11.46 -6.27
C ALA A 146 -6.00 12.88 -5.91
N PRO A 147 -6.30 13.37 -4.70
CA PRO A 147 -5.95 14.73 -4.29
C PRO A 147 -4.45 14.96 -4.34
N TRP A 148 -4.09 16.22 -4.57
CA TRP A 148 -2.73 16.69 -4.40
C TRP A 148 -2.56 17.27 -3.00
N TYR A 149 -1.38 17.06 -2.43
CA TYR A 149 -0.98 17.63 -1.16
C TYR A 149 0.45 18.13 -1.25
N MET A 150 0.80 19.11 -0.41
CA MET A 150 2.18 19.50 -0.22
C MET A 150 2.84 18.54 0.79
N PRO A 151 3.94 17.85 0.44
CA PRO A 151 4.70 17.00 1.36
C PRO A 151 5.18 17.77 2.58
N THR A 152 5.22 17.11 3.74
CA THR A 152 5.63 17.77 4.98
C THR A 152 7.08 18.26 4.92
N PHE A 153 7.33 19.42 5.52
CA PHE A 153 8.70 19.89 5.75
C PHE A 153 9.31 19.28 7.02
N ASN A 154 8.47 18.73 7.91
CA ASN A 154 8.89 18.30 9.24
C ASN A 154 9.15 16.79 9.32
N HIS A 155 10.41 16.41 9.06
CA HIS A 155 10.88 15.03 9.15
C HIS A 155 11.42 14.63 10.55
N ASP A 156 11.19 15.46 11.58
CA ASP A 156 11.55 15.09 12.96
C ASP A 156 10.50 14.13 13.54
N ASN A 157 10.90 12.87 13.76
CA ASN A 157 10.03 11.82 14.28
C ASN A 157 9.75 11.95 15.79
N LEU A 158 10.41 12.87 16.49
CA LEU A 158 10.12 13.22 17.88
C LEU A 158 9.23 14.46 18.00
N ASP A 159 9.06 15.23 16.93
CA ASP A 159 8.10 16.33 16.90
C ASP A 159 6.69 15.76 16.75
N LEU A 160 5.79 16.09 17.67
CA LEU A 160 4.41 15.61 17.69
C LEU A 160 3.46 16.47 16.84
N ARG A 161 3.94 17.59 16.31
CA ARG A 161 3.15 18.47 15.45
C ARG A 161 2.60 17.74 14.22
N THR A 162 1.38 18.01 13.81
CA THR A 162 0.86 17.52 12.53
C THR A 162 1.28 18.46 11.39
N ALA A 163 0.98 18.10 10.15
CA ALA A 163 0.98 19.02 9.02
C ALA A 163 -0.41 19.71 8.94
N ALA A 164 -0.65 20.66 9.84
CA ALA A 164 -1.93 21.35 9.96
C ALA A 164 -1.98 22.60 9.06
N ALA A 165 -2.99 22.69 8.17
CA ALA A 165 -3.15 23.80 7.23
C ALA A 165 -4.50 24.53 7.38
N GLY A 166 -4.55 25.77 6.88
CA GLY A 166 -5.76 26.60 6.95
C GLY A 166 -6.11 27.02 8.36
N HIS A 167 -7.35 26.73 8.76
CA HIS A 167 -7.88 27.01 10.09
C HIS A 167 -7.58 25.88 11.10
N ALA A 168 -6.86 24.82 10.70
CA ALA A 168 -6.51 23.70 11.56
C ALA A 168 -5.59 24.15 12.70
N ARG A 169 -5.88 23.69 13.92
CA ARG A 169 -5.10 24.01 15.11
C ARG A 169 -4.29 22.79 15.55
N ASP A 170 -2.99 22.86 15.40
CA ASP A 170 -2.10 21.85 15.95
C ASP A 170 -1.92 22.04 17.46
N TYR A 171 -2.14 20.98 18.24
CA TYR A 171 -2.07 21.04 19.69
C TYR A 171 -0.63 20.86 20.17
N ILE A 172 0.00 21.95 20.63
CA ILE A 172 1.31 21.92 21.28
C ILE A 172 1.11 21.99 22.80
N ALA A 173 1.44 20.89 23.50
CA ALA A 173 1.39 20.84 24.95
C ALA A 173 2.21 21.99 25.60
N GLY A 174 1.60 22.72 26.54
CA GLY A 174 2.26 23.70 27.41
C GLY A 174 2.23 25.18 26.97
N ALA A 175 1.91 25.48 25.71
CA ALA A 175 1.73 26.87 25.23
C ALA A 175 0.95 27.00 23.89
N GLY A 176 0.30 25.94 23.39
CA GLY A 176 -0.41 25.94 22.10
C GLY A 176 -1.60 26.91 22.00
N ALA A 177 -1.91 27.33 20.76
CA ALA A 177 -2.77 28.46 20.36
C ALA A 177 -3.95 28.76 21.30
N THR A 178 -3.84 29.85 22.07
CA THR A 178 -4.82 30.28 23.08
C THR A 178 -5.98 31.12 22.54
N ASP A 179 -5.94 31.53 21.27
CA ASP A 179 -7.04 32.24 20.61
C ASP A 179 -7.03 32.03 19.09
N GLY A 180 -8.18 32.29 18.45
CA GLY A 180 -8.41 32.12 17.01
C GLY A 180 -7.76 33.19 16.13
N THR A 181 -6.65 33.78 16.58
CA THR A 181 -5.92 34.85 15.86
C THR A 181 -4.50 34.44 15.45
N THR A 182 -3.98 33.33 15.98
CA THR A 182 -2.67 32.76 15.56
C THR A 182 -2.80 31.45 14.80
N ASP A 183 -4.03 31.03 14.50
CA ASP A 183 -4.53 29.88 13.72
C ASP A 183 -3.91 28.49 13.96
N GLY A 184 -2.79 28.34 14.66
CA GLY A 184 -2.22 27.05 15.05
C GLY A 184 -1.75 26.16 13.88
N ALA A 185 -1.77 26.68 12.65
CA ALA A 185 -1.28 26.00 11.46
C ALA A 185 0.24 25.79 11.56
N THR A 186 0.69 24.65 11.04
CA THR A 186 2.08 24.21 11.02
C THR A 186 2.52 23.80 9.62
N HIS A 187 1.67 24.03 8.62
CA HIS A 187 1.85 23.61 7.24
C HIS A 187 1.19 24.61 6.26
N PRO A 188 1.73 24.81 5.05
CA PRO A 188 1.11 25.70 4.07
C PRO A 188 -0.22 25.17 3.54
N GLY A 189 -1.03 26.10 3.08
CA GLY A 189 -2.37 25.88 2.52
C GLY A 189 -3.43 26.65 3.31
N ASP A 190 -4.55 26.97 2.66
CA ASP A 190 -5.70 27.62 3.31
C ASP A 190 -6.75 26.62 3.85
N GLY A 191 -6.45 25.32 3.70
CA GLY A 191 -7.28 24.21 4.17
C GLY A 191 -8.54 23.96 3.36
N THR A 192 -8.73 24.65 2.22
CA THR A 192 -9.84 24.36 1.31
C THR A 192 -9.60 23.06 0.54
N ASP A 193 -10.70 22.43 0.12
CA ASP A 193 -10.66 21.24 -0.73
C ASP A 193 -9.90 21.54 -2.04
N ALA A 194 -9.09 20.58 -2.48
CA ALA A 194 -8.29 20.67 -3.70
C ALA A 194 -7.43 21.95 -3.82
N TYR A 195 -6.92 22.48 -2.70
CA TYR A 195 -6.05 23.66 -2.70
C TYR A 195 -4.78 23.49 -3.55
N TRP A 196 -4.16 22.30 -3.48
CA TRP A 196 -2.96 21.97 -4.25
C TRP A 196 -3.30 21.30 -5.58
N SER A 197 -2.42 21.47 -6.56
CA SER A 197 -2.51 20.91 -7.91
C SER A 197 -1.17 20.34 -8.40
N GLU A 198 -1.21 19.63 -9.52
CA GLU A 198 -0.01 19.11 -10.18
C GLU A 198 0.99 20.23 -10.52
N ASN A 199 2.27 20.01 -10.21
CA ASN A 199 3.38 20.96 -10.35
C ASN A 199 3.34 22.19 -9.41
N ASP A 200 2.41 22.26 -8.46
CA ASP A 200 2.49 23.30 -7.43
C ASP A 200 3.74 23.08 -6.58
N THR A 201 4.37 24.18 -6.16
CA THR A 201 5.57 24.16 -5.33
C THR A 201 5.40 25.12 -4.16
N PHE A 202 6.06 24.82 -3.05
CA PHE A 202 6.14 25.73 -1.91
C PHE A 202 7.57 25.81 -1.39
N ASP A 203 8.10 27.04 -1.33
CA ASP A 203 9.43 27.33 -0.81
C ASP A 203 9.38 27.67 0.69
N ASN A 204 9.86 26.75 1.53
CA ASN A 204 10.03 26.96 2.97
C ASN A 204 11.45 27.47 3.34
N SER A 205 12.22 28.01 2.39
CA SER A 205 13.58 28.54 2.64
C SER A 205 13.64 29.63 3.70
N ALA A 206 12.55 30.41 3.85
CA ALA A 206 12.40 31.42 4.88
C ALA A 206 12.12 30.83 6.29
N GLY A 207 11.91 29.51 6.41
CA GLY A 207 11.59 28.85 7.67
C GLY A 207 10.24 29.27 8.24
N LEU A 208 9.25 29.47 7.37
CA LEU A 208 7.88 29.87 7.76
C LEU A 208 7.17 28.75 8.51
N TRP A 209 7.44 27.50 8.12
CA TRP A 209 6.86 26.30 8.71
C TRP A 209 7.93 25.45 9.38
N PRO A 210 7.59 24.73 10.47
CA PRO A 210 8.52 23.83 11.14
C PRO A 210 9.14 22.80 10.20
N GLY A 211 10.42 22.49 10.42
CA GLY A 211 11.13 21.46 9.67
C GLY A 211 12.22 22.00 8.74
N ALA A 212 12.42 21.32 7.62
CA ALA A 212 13.48 21.62 6.66
C ALA A 212 13.21 22.90 5.87
N THR A 213 14.27 23.69 5.67
CA THR A 213 14.27 24.90 4.84
C THR A 213 14.59 24.52 3.39
N LEU A 214 13.59 24.02 2.68
CA LEU A 214 13.69 23.56 1.29
C LEU A 214 12.42 23.90 0.52
N GLU A 215 12.47 23.68 -0.80
CA GLU A 215 11.31 23.72 -1.68
C GLU A 215 10.79 22.30 -1.89
N ASN A 216 9.49 22.10 -1.68
CA ASN A 216 8.78 20.86 -2.02
C ASN A 216 7.87 21.10 -3.23
N GLU A 217 7.67 20.05 -4.03
CA GLU A 217 6.65 19.98 -5.07
C GLU A 217 5.46 19.17 -4.53
N ALA A 218 4.25 19.57 -4.90
CA ALA A 218 3.03 18.86 -4.53
C ALA A 218 3.08 17.42 -5.04
N ALA A 219 2.66 16.49 -4.20
CA ALA A 219 2.57 15.07 -4.50
C ALA A 219 1.11 14.62 -4.48
N GLN A 220 0.83 13.48 -5.09
CA GLN A 220 -0.52 12.93 -5.14
C GLN A 220 -0.71 11.89 -4.03
N ASN A 221 -1.86 11.93 -3.35
CA ASN A 221 -2.27 10.86 -2.44
C ASN A 221 -2.46 9.55 -3.20
N LEU A 222 -2.32 8.42 -2.49
CA LEU A 222 -2.70 7.13 -3.04
C LEU A 222 -4.19 7.12 -3.39
N ARG A 223 -4.51 6.61 -4.59
CA ARG A 223 -5.89 6.49 -5.04
C ARG A 223 -6.64 5.50 -4.16
N GLN A 224 -7.74 5.95 -3.58
CA GLN A 224 -8.64 5.13 -2.78
C GLN A 224 -9.18 3.94 -3.59
N GLN A 225 -8.88 2.72 -3.15
CA GLN A 225 -9.37 1.49 -3.78
C GLN A 225 -10.77 1.10 -3.30
N ARG A 226 -11.10 1.45 -2.05
CA ARG A 226 -12.41 1.20 -1.43
C ARG A 226 -12.75 2.36 -0.50
N ALA A 227 -14.05 2.62 -0.32
CA ALA A 227 -14.50 3.50 0.75
C ALA A 227 -13.99 2.98 2.11
N PRO A 228 -13.59 3.89 3.03
CA PRO A 228 -13.36 3.50 4.41
C PRO A 228 -14.54 2.69 4.97
N MET A 229 -14.24 1.69 5.78
CA MET A 229 -15.25 0.77 6.31
C MET A 229 -14.91 0.31 7.72
N THR A 230 -15.84 -0.32 8.41
CA THR A 230 -15.56 -0.92 9.73
C THR A 230 -14.84 -2.26 9.60
N ILE A 231 -14.20 -2.72 10.69
CA ILE A 231 -13.57 -4.05 10.74
C ILE A 231 -14.58 -5.20 10.59
N GLU A 232 -15.85 -4.96 10.94
CA GLU A 232 -16.95 -5.89 10.67
C GLU A 232 -17.25 -6.00 9.18
N GLN A 233 -17.41 -4.86 8.49
CA GLN A 233 -17.61 -4.83 7.03
C GLN A 233 -16.41 -5.43 6.30
N TRP A 234 -15.20 -5.09 6.73
CA TRP A 234 -13.94 -5.64 6.22
C TRP A 234 -13.90 -7.17 6.32
N SER A 235 -14.34 -7.75 7.44
CA SER A 235 -14.32 -9.20 7.62
C SER A 235 -15.28 -9.98 6.72
N ASN A 236 -16.22 -9.28 6.05
CA ASN A 236 -17.11 -9.86 5.05
C ASN A 236 -16.52 -9.81 3.63
N LEU A 237 -15.36 -9.17 3.45
CA LEU A 237 -14.65 -9.17 2.17
C LEU A 237 -13.95 -10.51 1.94
N GLU A 238 -13.78 -10.88 0.67
CA GLU A 238 -12.90 -12.00 0.30
C GLU A 238 -11.44 -11.66 0.67
N ASP A 239 -10.63 -12.65 1.05
CA ASP A 239 -9.28 -12.40 1.61
C ASP A 239 -8.37 -11.53 0.71
N TRP A 240 -8.48 -11.66 -0.62
CA TRP A 240 -7.71 -10.85 -1.57
C TRP A 240 -8.15 -9.38 -1.64
N GLN A 241 -9.32 -9.05 -1.08
CA GLN A 241 -9.90 -7.71 -1.02
C GLN A 241 -9.61 -7.01 0.31
N GLN A 242 -9.14 -7.75 1.31
CA GLN A 242 -8.97 -7.29 2.69
C GLN A 242 -7.71 -6.43 2.91
N ILE A 243 -6.76 -6.43 1.96
CA ILE A 243 -5.55 -5.58 2.00
C ILE A 243 -5.57 -4.66 0.77
N GLY A 244 -5.25 -3.37 0.97
CA GLY A 244 -5.20 -2.39 -0.11
C GLY A 244 -5.24 -0.94 0.35
N ASP A 245 -5.41 -0.02 -0.61
CA ASP A 245 -5.36 1.43 -0.38
C ASP A 245 -6.72 1.95 0.13
N PHE A 246 -7.06 1.63 1.38
CA PHE A 246 -8.26 2.09 2.08
C PHE A 246 -8.10 1.99 3.60
N TRP A 247 -9.02 2.63 4.34
CA TRP A 247 -9.03 2.63 5.81
C TRP A 247 -10.03 1.62 6.37
N VAL A 248 -9.65 0.92 7.46
CA VAL A 248 -10.52 0.00 8.20
C VAL A 248 -10.61 0.47 9.65
N VAL A 249 -11.83 0.71 10.14
CA VAL A 249 -12.09 1.22 11.50
C VAL A 249 -12.48 0.10 12.45
N ASP A 250 -11.72 -0.06 13.52
CA ASP A 250 -12.13 -0.87 14.67
C ASP A 250 -13.27 -0.15 15.41
N HIS A 251 -14.48 -0.67 15.23
CA HIS A 251 -15.70 -0.15 15.85
C HIS A 251 -15.76 -0.32 17.38
N THR A 252 -14.78 -1.00 17.99
CA THR A 252 -14.69 -1.16 19.45
C THR A 252 -13.87 -0.03 20.08
N THR A 253 -12.83 0.44 19.38
CA THR A 253 -11.87 1.43 19.92
C THR A 253 -11.91 2.79 19.22
N GLY A 254 -12.50 2.87 18.03
CA GLY A 254 -12.50 4.07 17.19
C GLY A 254 -11.19 4.30 16.41
N TRP A 255 -10.21 3.38 16.51
CA TRP A 255 -8.99 3.45 15.69
C TRP A 255 -9.28 3.01 14.25
N ALA A 256 -8.90 3.87 13.30
CA ALA A 256 -8.86 3.60 11.87
C ALA A 256 -7.45 3.21 11.45
N TYR A 257 -7.28 2.08 10.77
CA TYR A 257 -6.01 1.53 10.32
C TYR A 257 -5.90 1.61 8.81
N TRP A 258 -4.74 1.99 8.29
CA TRP A 258 -4.46 1.88 6.86
C TRP A 258 -4.30 0.39 6.51
N ALA A 259 -5.08 -0.11 5.54
CA ALA A 259 -5.21 -1.54 5.25
C ALA A 259 -4.05 -2.11 4.41
N SER A 260 -2.91 -1.44 4.37
CA SER A 260 -1.70 -1.84 3.67
C SER A 260 -0.48 -1.23 4.36
N LEU A 261 0.73 -1.59 3.93
CA LEU A 261 1.92 -0.84 4.30
C LEU A 261 1.92 0.49 3.55
N LEU A 262 2.19 1.59 4.25
CA LEU A 262 2.41 2.87 3.61
C LEU A 262 3.89 2.99 3.21
N GLU A 263 4.16 2.89 1.92
CA GLU A 263 5.52 2.92 1.36
C GLU A 263 6.18 4.31 1.46
N PRO A 264 7.52 4.39 1.50
CA PRO A 264 8.28 5.65 1.46
C PRO A 264 7.83 6.61 0.35
N GLY A 265 7.64 7.88 0.69
CA GLY A 265 7.25 8.94 -0.24
C GLY A 265 5.78 8.94 -0.66
N ASN A 266 4.96 8.03 -0.12
CA ASN A 266 3.52 7.99 -0.39
C ASN A 266 2.72 8.58 0.77
N ALA A 267 1.55 9.12 0.43
CA ALA A 267 0.50 9.44 1.39
C ALA A 267 -0.73 8.56 1.17
N SER A 268 -1.39 8.15 2.25
CA SER A 268 -2.65 7.40 2.21
C SER A 268 -3.73 8.19 1.46
N SER A 269 -4.82 7.53 1.07
CA SER A 269 -6.05 8.25 0.75
C SER A 269 -6.62 8.92 2.01
N TYR A 270 -7.61 9.80 1.84
CA TYR A 270 -8.28 10.44 2.96
C TYR A 270 -9.01 9.41 3.84
N LEU A 271 -8.88 9.56 5.15
CA LEU A 271 -9.79 8.98 6.12
C LEU A 271 -11.06 9.81 6.18
N LEU A 272 -10.90 11.12 6.37
CA LEU A 272 -11.98 12.11 6.47
C LEU A 272 -11.81 13.13 5.33
N ASP A 273 -12.93 13.51 4.71
CA ASP A 273 -13.03 14.47 3.60
C ASP A 273 -13.81 15.75 4.02
N ALA A 274 -14.82 15.58 4.88
CA ALA A 274 -15.60 16.71 5.38
C ALA A 274 -16.17 16.47 6.77
N ALA A 275 -16.43 17.56 7.48
CA ALA A 275 -17.08 17.56 8.79
C ALA A 275 -18.10 18.70 8.85
N GLU A 276 -19.31 18.40 8.38
CA GLU A 276 -20.37 19.38 8.14
C GLU A 276 -21.32 19.46 9.33
N LEU A 277 -21.73 20.67 9.72
CA LEU A 277 -22.79 20.83 10.70
C LEU A 277 -24.18 20.77 10.04
N THR A 278 -25.14 20.21 10.77
CA THR A 278 -26.53 20.15 10.33
C THR A 278 -27.29 21.40 10.78
N ASP A 279 -28.38 21.73 10.06
CA ASP A 279 -29.30 22.81 10.44
C ASP A 279 -29.84 22.69 11.89
N ALA A 280 -29.81 21.50 12.48
CA ALA A 280 -30.28 21.27 13.85
C ALA A 280 -29.44 22.02 14.91
N ILE A 281 -28.23 22.49 14.56
CA ILE A 281 -27.44 23.35 15.44
C ILE A 281 -28.11 24.72 15.63
N GLU A 282 -28.74 25.27 14.60
CA GLU A 282 -29.41 26.57 14.65
C GLU A 282 -30.58 26.56 15.63
N ASP A 283 -31.38 25.48 15.62
CA ASP A 283 -32.46 25.23 16.58
C ASP A 283 -31.97 25.17 18.03
N THR A 284 -30.74 24.70 18.24
CA THR A 284 -30.18 24.49 19.58
C THR A 284 -29.52 25.74 20.12
N VAL A 285 -28.87 26.52 19.26
CA VAL A 285 -28.10 27.71 19.62
C VAL A 285 -29.00 28.93 19.79
N PHE A 286 -30.02 29.11 18.93
CA PHE A 286 -31.02 30.19 18.94
C PHE A 286 -30.54 31.54 19.55
N ASN A 287 -30.09 32.47 18.69
CA ASN A 287 -29.48 33.75 19.08
C ASN A 287 -28.23 33.61 19.97
N GLY A 288 -27.39 32.60 19.73
CA GLY A 288 -26.15 32.39 20.48
C GLY A 288 -24.98 32.00 19.57
N SER A 289 -24.00 31.30 20.13
CA SER A 289 -22.82 30.81 19.41
C SER A 289 -22.55 29.33 19.72
N TYR A 290 -21.76 28.66 18.88
CA TYR A 290 -21.30 27.30 19.14
C TYR A 290 -19.81 27.16 18.82
N TYR A 291 -19.22 26.12 19.38
CA TYR A 291 -17.90 25.62 19.00
C TYR A 291 -18.03 24.13 18.71
N TYR A 292 -17.49 23.73 17.57
CA TYR A 292 -17.34 22.33 17.19
C TYR A 292 -15.89 22.08 16.79
N GLY A 293 -15.34 20.95 17.18
CA GLY A 293 -13.97 20.57 16.86
C GLY A 293 -13.81 19.05 16.72
N ILE A 294 -12.87 18.67 15.85
CA ILE A 294 -12.39 17.29 15.71
C ILE A 294 -10.90 17.27 16.06
N HIS A 295 -10.54 16.42 17.01
CA HIS A 295 -9.17 16.11 17.36
C HIS A 295 -8.72 14.83 16.65
N VAL A 296 -7.52 14.85 16.08
CA VAL A 296 -6.91 13.75 15.36
C VAL A 296 -5.73 13.21 16.16
N ASP A 297 -5.88 11.98 16.68
CA ASP A 297 -4.82 11.22 17.35
C ASP A 297 -4.24 10.20 16.38
N SER A 298 -2.93 9.94 16.43
CA SER A 298 -2.30 8.99 15.50
C SER A 298 -1.16 8.21 16.11
N GLN A 299 -0.92 7.04 15.53
CA GLN A 299 0.26 6.24 15.83
C GLN A 299 0.82 5.66 14.54
N LEU A 300 2.12 5.89 14.34
CA LEU A 300 2.85 5.56 13.13
C LEU A 300 4.05 4.72 13.54
N ILE A 301 4.06 3.45 13.16
CA ILE A 301 5.03 2.47 13.66
C ILE A 301 5.67 1.69 12.53
N SER A 302 6.84 1.13 12.83
CA SER A 302 7.44 0.11 11.96
C SER A 302 6.57 -1.16 11.97
N PRO A 303 6.48 -1.91 10.85
CA PRO A 303 5.67 -3.13 10.78
C PRO A 303 6.05 -4.19 11.83
N ASP A 304 7.31 -4.18 12.26
CA ASP A 304 7.83 -5.11 13.27
C ASP A 304 7.24 -4.89 14.68
N ASN A 305 6.65 -3.71 14.95
CA ASN A 305 6.06 -3.34 16.24
C ASN A 305 4.52 -3.39 16.25
N SER A 306 3.90 -4.00 15.24
CA SER A 306 2.45 -4.07 15.02
C SER A 306 1.61 -4.43 16.25
N GLU A 307 2.17 -5.22 17.16
CA GLU A 307 1.55 -5.69 18.39
C GLU A 307 1.19 -4.55 19.34
N GLU A 308 1.83 -3.37 19.22
CA GLU A 308 1.46 -2.15 19.94
C GLU A 308 0.03 -1.67 19.58
N PHE A 309 -0.51 -2.10 18.44
CA PHE A 309 -1.86 -1.76 18.00
C PHE A 309 -2.96 -2.64 18.59
N LEU A 310 -2.64 -3.83 19.11
CA LEU A 310 -3.61 -4.82 19.61
C LEU A 310 -4.43 -4.42 20.85
N PRO A 311 -3.90 -3.69 21.85
CA PRO A 311 -4.60 -3.52 23.13
C PRO A 311 -6.01 -2.94 23.00
N GLY A 312 -6.99 -3.67 23.53
CA GLY A 312 -8.40 -3.25 23.57
C GLY A 312 -9.16 -3.38 22.25
N GLY A 313 -8.52 -3.84 21.18
CA GLY A 313 -9.12 -3.96 19.85
C GLY A 313 -10.07 -5.13 19.67
N ASP A 314 -10.79 -5.10 18.55
CA ASP A 314 -11.64 -6.21 18.10
C ASP A 314 -10.84 -7.52 17.90
N SER A 315 -11.49 -8.67 18.12
CA SER A 315 -10.92 -10.01 17.93
C SER A 315 -10.30 -10.27 16.55
N ARG A 316 -10.73 -9.54 15.52
CA ARG A 316 -10.22 -9.65 14.14
C ARG A 316 -8.92 -8.87 13.91
N LEU A 317 -8.57 -7.97 14.82
CA LEU A 317 -7.47 -7.02 14.63
C LEU A 317 -6.12 -7.72 14.50
N GLU A 318 -5.89 -8.82 15.22
CA GLU A 318 -4.62 -9.56 15.15
C GLU A 318 -4.35 -10.14 13.75
N ALA A 319 -5.34 -10.81 13.16
CA ALA A 319 -5.25 -11.33 11.81
C ALA A 319 -5.10 -10.19 10.79
N PHE A 320 -5.84 -9.10 10.97
CA PHE A 320 -5.77 -7.94 10.09
C PHE A 320 -4.37 -7.27 10.10
N LEU A 321 -3.79 -7.03 11.28
CA LEU A 321 -2.46 -6.44 11.41
C LEU A 321 -1.38 -7.36 10.83
N THR A 322 -1.53 -8.67 11.01
CA THR A 322 -0.65 -9.67 10.37
C THR A 322 -0.75 -9.61 8.86
N GLY A 323 -1.97 -9.50 8.33
CA GLY A 323 -2.20 -9.32 6.89
C GLY A 323 -1.58 -8.06 6.32
N ILE A 324 -1.66 -6.94 7.04
CA ILE A 324 -0.98 -5.69 6.66
C ILE A 324 0.53 -5.91 6.58
N LYS A 325 1.15 -6.52 7.61
CA LYS A 325 2.60 -6.81 7.60
C LYS A 325 3.02 -7.67 6.44
N ASN A 326 2.21 -8.68 6.11
CA ASN A 326 2.47 -9.59 5.02
C ASN A 326 2.12 -8.97 3.66
N ASN A 327 1.34 -7.89 3.66
CA ASN A 327 0.67 -7.31 2.49
C ASN A 327 -0.20 -8.37 1.77
N SER A 328 -0.85 -9.25 2.54
CA SER A 328 -1.70 -10.36 2.08
C SER A 328 -2.41 -10.99 3.29
N MET A 329 -3.72 -11.27 3.19
CA MET A 329 -4.45 -12.08 4.19
C MET A 329 -4.38 -13.58 3.93
N ILE A 330 -3.84 -13.98 2.76
CA ILE A 330 -3.91 -15.37 2.28
C ILE A 330 -2.63 -16.14 2.63
N ASP A 331 -1.53 -15.45 2.94
CA ASP A 331 -0.20 -16.07 3.05
C ASP A 331 0.41 -15.91 4.46
N GLU A 332 0.49 -17.02 5.20
CA GLU A 332 1.45 -17.18 6.30
C GLU A 332 2.73 -17.85 5.75
N GLY A 333 3.92 -17.28 6.03
CA GLY A 333 5.19 -18.01 5.89
C GLY A 333 6.17 -17.55 4.81
N ASN A 334 5.75 -16.76 3.81
CA ASN A 334 6.67 -16.18 2.81
C ASN A 334 7.03 -14.73 3.15
N ALA A 335 8.32 -14.38 3.02
CA ALA A 335 8.82 -13.05 3.38
C ALA A 335 8.20 -11.92 2.55
N ARG A 336 8.30 -10.70 3.08
CA ARG A 336 7.81 -9.48 2.42
C ARG A 336 8.52 -9.22 1.07
N PRO A 337 7.87 -8.51 0.13
CA PRO A 337 8.45 -8.25 -1.19
C PRO A 337 9.76 -7.47 -1.19
N ASP A 338 10.06 -6.69 -0.14
CA ASP A 338 11.29 -5.91 0.00
C ASP A 338 12.47 -6.73 0.55
N ILE A 339 12.22 -7.95 1.03
CA ILE A 339 13.24 -8.84 1.57
C ILE A 339 13.68 -9.81 0.46
N ASN A 340 14.94 -9.68 0.04
CA ASN A 340 15.56 -10.61 -0.89
C ASN A 340 16.04 -11.87 -0.16
N LEU A 341 15.49 -13.04 -0.53
CA LEU A 341 15.85 -14.34 0.04
C LEU A 341 16.29 -15.34 -1.04
N PRO A 342 17.07 -16.39 -0.68
CA PRO A 342 17.39 -17.47 -1.62
C PRO A 342 16.14 -18.31 -1.95
N PRO A 343 16.14 -19.06 -3.08
CA PRO A 343 14.99 -19.87 -3.48
C PRO A 343 14.50 -20.86 -2.43
N SER A 344 15.42 -21.47 -1.68
CA SER A 344 15.11 -22.44 -0.62
C SER A 344 14.30 -21.88 0.56
N SER A 345 14.13 -20.56 0.63
CA SER A 345 13.36 -19.89 1.70
C SER A 345 11.89 -19.68 1.35
N PHE A 346 11.46 -20.01 0.13
CA PHE A 346 10.08 -19.80 -0.32
C PHE A 346 9.28 -21.10 -0.33
N ASP A 347 8.09 -21.07 0.27
CA ASP A 347 7.08 -22.11 0.11
C ASP A 347 6.09 -21.70 -0.98
N PHE A 348 6.33 -22.18 -2.20
CA PHE A 348 5.47 -21.88 -3.35
C PHE A 348 4.08 -22.53 -3.27
N ASN A 349 3.92 -23.61 -2.50
CA ASN A 349 2.61 -24.26 -2.33
C ASN A 349 1.67 -23.42 -1.47
N ALA A 350 2.24 -22.61 -0.58
CA ALA A 350 1.52 -21.70 0.28
C ALA A 350 1.27 -20.32 -0.35
N MET A 351 1.76 -20.05 -1.56
CA MET A 351 1.60 -18.73 -2.20
C MET A 351 0.24 -18.56 -2.87
N ALA A 352 -0.43 -17.46 -2.53
CA ALA A 352 -1.62 -17.00 -3.22
C ALA A 352 -1.29 -16.39 -4.59
N PRO A 353 -2.13 -16.63 -5.62
CA PRO A 353 -2.10 -15.90 -6.89
C PRO A 353 -2.04 -14.38 -6.70
N GLY A 354 -1.10 -13.73 -7.38
CA GLY A 354 -0.90 -12.29 -7.32
C GLY A 354 0.15 -11.83 -6.29
N ARG A 355 0.61 -12.71 -5.37
CA ARG A 355 1.64 -12.39 -4.38
C ARG A 355 2.92 -11.86 -5.03
N VAL A 356 3.48 -10.78 -4.50
CA VAL A 356 4.80 -10.25 -4.91
C VAL A 356 5.86 -10.71 -3.91
N PHE A 357 7.02 -11.12 -4.39
CA PHE A 357 8.13 -11.57 -3.55
C PHE A 357 9.48 -11.34 -4.25
N THR A 358 10.58 -11.25 -3.48
CA THR A 358 11.93 -11.07 -4.05
C THR A 358 12.79 -12.29 -3.77
N MET A 359 13.13 -13.01 -4.83
CA MET A 359 13.90 -14.25 -4.77
C MET A 359 15.18 -14.08 -5.59
N ALA A 360 16.32 -14.36 -4.98
CA ALA A 360 17.63 -14.35 -5.63
C ALA A 360 17.94 -13.07 -6.44
N GLY A 361 17.55 -11.92 -5.88
CA GLY A 361 17.81 -10.59 -6.46
C GLY A 361 16.79 -10.12 -7.51
N GLU A 362 15.81 -10.94 -7.88
CA GLU A 362 14.72 -10.55 -8.79
C GLU A 362 13.38 -10.53 -8.05
N GLN A 363 12.56 -9.53 -8.34
CA GLN A 363 11.22 -9.44 -7.80
C GLN A 363 10.22 -10.08 -8.77
N TYR A 364 9.41 -10.99 -8.25
CA TYR A 364 8.42 -11.77 -8.98
C TYR A 364 7.02 -11.49 -8.48
N ARG A 365 6.04 -11.79 -9.32
CA ARG A 365 4.65 -12.00 -8.96
C ARG A 365 4.31 -13.47 -9.18
N TYR A 366 3.77 -14.13 -8.16
CA TYR A 366 3.24 -15.48 -8.25
C TYR A 366 1.96 -15.47 -9.08
N LEU A 367 1.85 -16.37 -10.06
CA LEU A 367 0.68 -16.45 -10.93
C LEU A 367 -0.26 -17.58 -10.53
N GLU A 368 0.23 -18.81 -10.43
CA GLU A 368 -0.60 -19.96 -10.08
C GLU A 368 0.23 -21.19 -9.70
N ASP A 369 -0.43 -22.10 -8.98
CA ASP A 369 -0.04 -23.50 -8.88
C ASP A 369 -0.51 -24.24 -10.13
N MET A 370 0.42 -24.75 -10.92
CA MET A 370 0.15 -25.53 -12.13
C MET A 370 0.00 -27.04 -11.86
N GLY A 371 0.05 -27.44 -10.59
CA GLY A 371 0.01 -28.82 -10.15
C GLY A 371 1.33 -29.56 -10.34
N ASN A 372 1.44 -30.72 -9.69
CA ASN A 372 2.65 -31.55 -9.67
C ASN A 372 3.90 -30.77 -9.23
N GLY A 373 3.77 -29.83 -8.29
CA GLY A 373 4.88 -29.01 -7.78
C GLY A 373 5.39 -27.95 -8.77
N ASN A 374 4.68 -27.70 -9.86
CA ASN A 374 5.05 -26.65 -10.82
C ASN A 374 4.31 -25.36 -10.50
N HIS A 375 5.02 -24.25 -10.49
CA HIS A 375 4.47 -22.95 -10.17
C HIS A 375 4.82 -21.94 -11.27
N MET A 376 3.83 -21.19 -11.75
CA MET A 376 4.08 -20.13 -12.72
C MET A 376 4.33 -18.81 -11.98
N ILE A 377 5.43 -18.13 -12.33
CA ILE A 377 5.77 -16.81 -11.80
C ILE A 377 6.16 -15.88 -12.95
N ILE A 378 5.93 -14.59 -12.77
CA ILE A 378 6.28 -13.55 -13.73
C ILE A 378 7.13 -12.49 -13.07
N ARG A 379 8.08 -11.89 -13.79
CA ARG A 379 8.82 -10.74 -13.29
C ARG A 379 7.83 -9.64 -12.90
N HIS A 380 8.00 -9.07 -11.70
CA HIS A 380 7.06 -8.08 -11.17
C HIS A 380 7.01 -6.84 -12.07
N GLU A 381 8.17 -6.34 -12.49
CA GLU A 381 8.32 -5.25 -13.44
C GLU A 381 8.67 -5.76 -14.84
N ALA A 382 8.16 -5.13 -15.89
CA ALA A 382 8.58 -5.42 -17.26
C ALA A 382 9.92 -4.76 -17.57
N ILE A 383 10.70 -5.36 -18.46
CA ILE A 383 11.93 -4.81 -18.99
C ILE A 383 11.57 -3.74 -20.02
N ASN A 384 11.77 -2.49 -19.65
CA ASN A 384 11.32 -1.30 -20.38
C ASN A 384 12.11 -1.00 -21.63
N ASN A 385 11.51 -0.16 -22.49
CA ASN A 385 12.10 0.39 -23.71
C ASN A 385 12.55 -0.70 -24.68
N THR A 386 11.65 -1.66 -24.91
CA THR A 386 11.86 -2.76 -25.86
C THR A 386 10.73 -2.83 -26.89
N SER A 387 11.03 -3.37 -28.07
CA SER A 387 10.05 -3.69 -29.10
C SER A 387 9.67 -5.17 -29.03
N PHE A 388 8.53 -5.53 -29.61
CA PHE A 388 8.10 -6.92 -29.72
C PHE A 388 9.15 -7.77 -30.45
N ASN A 389 9.77 -7.25 -31.52
CA ASN A 389 10.79 -7.98 -32.28
C ASN A 389 12.07 -8.29 -31.45
N MET A 390 12.31 -7.54 -30.37
CA MET A 390 13.39 -7.83 -29.43
C MET A 390 12.99 -8.83 -28.34
N GLN A 391 11.71 -9.19 -28.23
CA GLN A 391 11.18 -10.06 -27.16
C GLN A 391 11.94 -11.37 -26.99
N PRO A 392 12.28 -12.14 -28.04
CA PRO A 392 13.04 -13.38 -27.87
C PRO A 392 14.43 -13.15 -27.24
N GLN A 393 15.14 -12.11 -27.67
CA GLN A 393 16.46 -11.79 -27.13
C GLN A 393 16.39 -11.27 -25.68
N VAL A 394 15.39 -10.45 -25.37
CA VAL A 394 15.19 -9.91 -24.01
C VAL A 394 14.86 -11.04 -23.03
N LEU A 395 13.98 -11.96 -23.40
CA LEU A 395 13.65 -13.14 -22.59
C LEU A 395 14.90 -14.02 -22.38
N SER A 396 15.65 -14.29 -23.44
CA SER A 396 16.89 -15.09 -23.37
C SER A 396 17.96 -14.44 -22.48
N ASN A 397 18.17 -13.12 -22.62
CA ASN A 397 19.14 -12.38 -21.81
C ASN A 397 18.75 -12.38 -20.33
N TRP A 398 17.48 -12.12 -20.02
CA TRP A 398 17.00 -12.13 -18.64
C TRP A 398 17.13 -13.51 -18.01
N PHE A 399 16.69 -14.57 -18.72
CA PHE A 399 16.81 -15.95 -18.24
C PHE A 399 18.28 -16.33 -17.96
N SER A 400 19.20 -15.97 -18.86
CA SER A 400 20.63 -16.26 -18.71
C SER A 400 21.27 -15.48 -17.55
N GLY A 401 20.67 -14.36 -17.15
CA GLY A 401 21.12 -13.53 -16.04
C GLY A 401 20.55 -13.93 -14.67
N LEU A 402 19.59 -14.86 -14.61
CA LEU A 402 19.04 -15.36 -13.36
C LEU A 402 20.10 -16.09 -12.53
N ASP A 403 19.89 -16.15 -11.22
CA ASP A 403 20.69 -17.00 -10.35
C ASP A 403 20.64 -18.46 -10.81
N ALA A 404 21.76 -19.18 -10.65
CA ALA A 404 21.89 -20.56 -11.13
C ALA A 404 20.91 -21.52 -10.44
N GLU A 405 20.57 -21.29 -9.18
CA GLU A 405 19.56 -22.08 -8.47
C GLU A 405 18.17 -21.83 -9.08
N VAL A 406 17.87 -20.58 -9.45
CA VAL A 406 16.62 -20.25 -10.14
C VAL A 406 16.55 -20.90 -11.51
N GLN A 407 17.61 -20.82 -12.31
CA GLN A 407 17.67 -21.47 -13.62
C GLN A 407 17.44 -22.99 -13.52
N ALA A 408 17.99 -23.63 -12.47
CA ALA A 408 17.87 -25.07 -12.26
C ALA A 408 16.43 -25.53 -11.93
N MET A 409 15.61 -24.67 -11.32
CA MET A 409 14.20 -24.97 -11.05
C MET A 409 13.31 -24.84 -12.29
N VAL A 410 13.74 -24.10 -13.33
CA VAL A 410 12.88 -23.77 -14.47
C VAL A 410 12.54 -24.99 -15.30
N GLN A 411 11.26 -25.18 -15.53
CA GLN A 411 10.70 -26.29 -16.29
C GLN A 411 10.71 -26.03 -17.79
N PRO A 412 10.86 -27.09 -18.59
CA PRO A 412 10.83 -26.97 -20.05
C PRO A 412 9.43 -26.60 -20.54
N VAL A 413 9.38 -25.68 -21.50
CA VAL A 413 8.17 -25.28 -22.22
C VAL A 413 8.39 -25.31 -23.73
N VAL A 414 7.30 -25.41 -24.48
CA VAL A 414 7.30 -25.26 -25.94
C VAL A 414 6.52 -24.00 -26.29
N ILE A 415 7.18 -23.01 -26.87
CA ILE A 415 6.56 -21.77 -27.34
C ILE A 415 6.30 -21.90 -28.84
N PRO A 416 5.06 -21.67 -29.31
CA PRO A 416 4.77 -21.70 -30.74
C PRO A 416 5.57 -20.65 -31.51
N ASP A 417 6.13 -21.04 -32.66
CA ASP A 417 6.79 -20.14 -33.60
C ASP A 417 6.32 -20.42 -35.04
N PRO A 418 5.62 -19.48 -35.70
CA PRO A 418 5.14 -18.21 -35.14
C PRO A 418 4.05 -18.42 -34.09
N ALA A 419 3.91 -17.46 -33.17
CA ALA A 419 2.80 -17.44 -32.21
C ALA A 419 1.45 -17.27 -32.94
N PRO A 420 0.35 -17.87 -32.43
CA PRO A 420 -0.98 -17.68 -33.00
C PRO A 420 -1.43 -16.22 -33.04
N ASP A 421 -2.30 -15.90 -34.00
CA ASP A 421 -2.85 -14.56 -34.20
C ASP A 421 -4.38 -14.51 -34.11
N VAL A 422 -4.91 -13.38 -33.64
CA VAL A 422 -6.34 -13.05 -33.70
C VAL A 422 -6.56 -11.55 -33.83
N THR A 423 -7.41 -11.19 -34.79
CA THR A 423 -7.72 -9.79 -35.09
C THR A 423 -8.56 -9.19 -33.99
N TYR A 424 -8.22 -7.98 -33.57
CA TYR A 424 -8.97 -7.27 -32.52
C TYR A 424 -10.45 -7.09 -32.85
N ALA A 425 -10.79 -6.76 -34.10
CA ALA A 425 -12.17 -6.57 -34.54
C ALA A 425 -13.03 -7.85 -34.47
N SER A 426 -12.41 -9.03 -34.34
CA SER A 426 -13.12 -10.30 -34.18
C SER A 426 -13.33 -10.71 -32.72
N ILE A 427 -12.76 -9.99 -31.75
CA ILE A 427 -12.98 -10.24 -30.32
C ILE A 427 -14.27 -9.56 -29.85
N THR A 428 -15.11 -10.31 -29.15
CA THR A 428 -16.21 -9.76 -28.36
C THR A 428 -15.79 -9.74 -26.89
N TRP A 429 -16.26 -8.74 -26.14
CA TRP A 429 -15.84 -8.55 -24.75
C TRP A 429 -16.89 -9.04 -23.76
N LEU A 430 -16.43 -9.71 -22.70
CA LEU A 430 -17.26 -10.23 -21.63
C LEU A 430 -18.04 -9.10 -20.96
N ASP A 431 -19.33 -9.32 -20.75
CA ASP A 431 -20.26 -8.36 -20.14
C ASP A 431 -20.27 -6.96 -20.78
N GLY A 432 -19.83 -6.85 -22.05
CA GLY A 432 -19.71 -5.58 -22.75
C GLY A 432 -18.58 -4.67 -22.25
N ILE A 433 -17.73 -5.15 -21.32
CA ILE A 433 -16.62 -4.39 -20.77
C ILE A 433 -15.46 -4.40 -21.78
N LEU A 434 -15.36 -3.34 -22.58
CA LEU A 434 -14.32 -3.18 -23.59
C LEU A 434 -12.92 -3.43 -23.00
N HIS A 435 -12.11 -4.21 -23.71
CA HIS A 435 -10.71 -4.52 -23.39
C HIS A 435 -10.45 -5.34 -22.11
N TRP A 436 -11.49 -5.84 -21.44
CA TRP A 436 -11.33 -6.65 -20.22
C TRP A 436 -11.00 -8.11 -20.53
N LEU A 437 -11.99 -8.88 -20.97
CA LEU A 437 -11.86 -10.31 -21.25
C LEU A 437 -12.54 -10.67 -22.56
N PRO A 438 -11.88 -11.41 -23.46
CA PRO A 438 -12.53 -11.96 -24.63
C PRO A 438 -13.64 -12.95 -24.26
N ALA A 439 -14.90 -12.69 -24.65
CA ALA A 439 -16.02 -13.60 -24.46
C ALA A 439 -16.05 -14.75 -25.48
N ASN A 440 -15.36 -14.59 -26.61
CA ASN A 440 -15.40 -15.52 -27.73
C ASN A 440 -14.03 -16.12 -28.08
N LEU A 441 -13.06 -16.14 -27.14
CA LEU A 441 -11.72 -16.67 -27.44
C LEU A 441 -11.76 -18.12 -27.95
N ALA A 442 -12.70 -18.93 -27.43
CA ALA A 442 -12.92 -20.32 -27.84
C ALA A 442 -13.27 -20.47 -29.34
N SER A 443 -13.73 -19.42 -30.01
CA SER A 443 -13.96 -19.40 -31.46
C SER A 443 -12.66 -19.33 -32.29
N PHE A 444 -11.51 -19.14 -31.63
CA PHE A 444 -10.17 -19.09 -32.24
C PHE A 444 -9.28 -20.18 -31.63
N PRO A 445 -9.43 -21.47 -32.02
CA PRO A 445 -8.82 -22.59 -31.30
C PRO A 445 -7.30 -22.53 -31.19
N ALA A 446 -6.61 -21.98 -32.19
CA ALA A 446 -5.16 -21.81 -32.15
C ALA A 446 -4.73 -20.82 -31.06
N VAL A 447 -5.45 -19.72 -30.90
CA VAL A 447 -5.16 -18.71 -29.86
C VAL A 447 -5.63 -19.21 -28.49
N ALA A 448 -6.84 -19.76 -28.40
CA ALA A 448 -7.36 -20.33 -27.15
C ALA A 448 -6.50 -21.49 -26.63
N GLY A 449 -5.88 -22.25 -27.53
CA GLY A 449 -4.98 -23.36 -27.21
C GLY A 449 -3.54 -22.95 -26.90
N ASP A 450 -3.16 -21.68 -27.12
CA ASP A 450 -1.82 -21.15 -26.79
C ASP A 450 -1.67 -20.90 -25.28
N VAL A 451 -1.97 -21.91 -24.46
CA VAL A 451 -1.78 -21.86 -23.01
C VAL A 451 -0.42 -22.45 -22.67
N THR A 452 0.39 -21.70 -21.93
CA THR A 452 1.73 -22.16 -21.54
C THR A 452 1.60 -23.26 -20.49
N THR A 453 2.23 -24.40 -20.73
CA THR A 453 2.27 -25.56 -19.83
C THR A 453 3.65 -26.20 -19.84
N VAL A 454 3.99 -26.93 -18.77
CA VAL A 454 5.22 -27.74 -18.73
C VAL A 454 5.16 -28.78 -19.85
N ASN A 455 6.20 -28.80 -20.67
CA ASN A 455 6.35 -29.75 -21.76
C ASN A 455 7.77 -30.32 -21.77
N PRO A 456 7.95 -31.59 -21.37
CA PRO A 456 9.27 -32.24 -21.32
C PRO A 456 10.03 -32.32 -22.65
N SER A 457 9.34 -32.14 -23.79
CA SER A 457 9.98 -32.08 -25.11
C SER A 457 10.51 -30.68 -25.46
N GLY A 458 10.22 -29.69 -24.62
CA GLY A 458 10.66 -28.31 -24.77
C GLY A 458 12.02 -28.04 -24.15
N THR A 459 12.29 -26.76 -23.88
CA THR A 459 13.53 -26.30 -23.23
C THR A 459 13.20 -25.40 -22.04
N PRO A 460 13.94 -25.50 -20.92
CA PRO A 460 13.85 -24.53 -19.84
C PRO A 460 14.16 -23.14 -20.37
N GLN A 461 13.19 -22.24 -20.34
CA GLN A 461 13.32 -20.90 -20.88
C GLN A 461 12.29 -19.95 -20.26
N ALA A 462 12.59 -18.65 -20.30
CA ALA A 462 11.60 -17.62 -20.06
C ALA A 462 10.70 -17.41 -21.28
N PHE A 463 9.45 -17.01 -21.05
CA PHE A 463 8.46 -16.75 -22.09
C PHE A 463 7.66 -15.49 -21.80
N ALA A 464 7.03 -14.92 -22.83
CA ALA A 464 5.99 -13.90 -22.68
C ALA A 464 4.63 -14.59 -22.66
N LEU A 465 3.71 -14.15 -21.79
CA LEU A 465 2.36 -14.70 -21.72
C LEU A 465 1.60 -14.50 -23.04
N SER A 466 0.76 -15.46 -23.42
CA SER A 466 -0.19 -15.30 -24.53
C SER A 466 -1.46 -14.57 -24.09
N LEU A 467 -2.30 -14.24 -25.06
CA LEU A 467 -3.67 -13.79 -24.80
C LEU A 467 -4.48 -14.85 -24.04
N ALA A 468 -4.28 -16.14 -24.31
CA ALA A 468 -4.96 -17.21 -23.60
C ALA A 468 -4.49 -17.35 -22.15
N ASP A 469 -3.18 -17.22 -21.89
CA ASP A 469 -2.63 -17.21 -20.53
C ASP A 469 -3.23 -16.07 -19.72
N VAL A 470 -3.19 -14.84 -20.24
CA VAL A 470 -3.75 -13.68 -19.53
C VAL A 470 -5.25 -13.82 -19.30
N THR A 471 -6.00 -14.30 -20.30
CA THR A 471 -7.44 -14.54 -20.18
C THR A 471 -7.74 -15.55 -19.07
N ARG A 472 -7.01 -16.66 -19.03
CA ARG A 472 -7.17 -17.74 -18.04
C ARG A 472 -6.77 -17.31 -16.63
N LEU A 473 -5.70 -16.52 -16.50
CA LEU A 473 -5.19 -16.00 -15.23
C LEU A 473 -6.00 -14.82 -14.69
N SER A 474 -6.95 -14.29 -15.46
CA SER A 474 -7.78 -13.17 -15.05
C SER A 474 -9.11 -13.65 -14.50
N THR A 475 -9.09 -14.14 -13.27
CA THR A 475 -10.26 -14.57 -12.51
C THR A 475 -10.33 -13.80 -11.19
N SER A 476 -11.49 -13.77 -10.54
CA SER A 476 -11.66 -13.04 -9.26
C SER A 476 -10.66 -13.44 -8.18
N ASN A 477 -10.22 -14.71 -8.18
CA ASN A 477 -9.25 -15.26 -7.23
C ASN A 477 -7.88 -15.53 -7.87
N GLY A 478 -7.69 -15.12 -9.13
CA GLY A 478 -6.45 -15.32 -9.89
C GLY A 478 -5.45 -14.19 -9.66
N PRO A 479 -4.28 -14.23 -10.31
CA PRO A 479 -3.28 -13.18 -10.15
C PRO A 479 -3.67 -11.85 -10.81
N PHE A 480 -4.68 -11.85 -11.68
CA PHE A 480 -5.17 -10.68 -12.41
C PHE A 480 -6.69 -10.46 -12.23
N PRO A 481 -7.19 -10.20 -11.02
CA PRO A 481 -8.63 -10.13 -10.74
C PRO A 481 -9.34 -8.91 -11.34
N ASN A 482 -8.58 -7.89 -11.74
CA ASN A 482 -9.09 -6.69 -12.38
C ASN A 482 -8.04 -6.13 -13.36
N LEU A 483 -8.41 -5.10 -14.11
CA LEU A 483 -7.54 -4.43 -15.09
C LEU A 483 -6.21 -4.00 -14.46
N ARG A 484 -6.25 -3.31 -13.32
CA ARG A 484 -5.07 -2.74 -12.67
C ARG A 484 -4.08 -3.81 -12.20
N ALA A 485 -4.56 -4.96 -11.74
CA ALA A 485 -3.71 -6.06 -11.32
C ALA A 485 -2.84 -6.64 -12.46
N ARG A 486 -3.25 -6.49 -13.73
CA ARG A 486 -2.44 -6.91 -14.90
C ARG A 486 -1.22 -6.03 -15.15
N MET A 487 -1.19 -4.84 -14.57
CA MET A 487 -0.10 -3.90 -14.83
C MET A 487 1.25 -4.45 -14.38
N SER A 488 2.29 -3.98 -15.06
CA SER A 488 3.63 -3.87 -14.47
C SER A 488 3.75 -2.47 -13.85
N PRO A 489 4.44 -2.30 -12.70
CA PRO A 489 4.54 -1.01 -12.00
C PRO A 489 4.89 0.16 -12.91
N ASN A 490 5.93 -0.03 -13.74
CA ASN A 490 6.48 1.05 -14.57
C ASN A 490 6.36 0.84 -16.08
N ALA A 491 5.51 -0.08 -16.54
CA ALA A 491 5.52 -0.48 -17.95
C ALA A 491 4.18 -1.02 -18.46
N ALA A 492 3.79 -0.62 -19.67
CA ALA A 492 2.99 -1.46 -20.55
C ALA A 492 3.83 -2.68 -20.97
N TRP A 493 3.19 -3.78 -21.37
CA TRP A 493 3.95 -4.97 -21.75
C TRP A 493 3.30 -5.81 -22.83
N TRP A 494 4.15 -6.38 -23.68
CA TRP A 494 3.76 -7.22 -24.82
C TRP A 494 3.31 -8.62 -24.40
N LEU A 495 2.25 -9.11 -25.03
CA LEU A 495 1.94 -10.53 -25.09
C LEU A 495 2.68 -11.16 -26.27
N ARG A 496 2.83 -12.48 -26.31
CA ARG A 496 3.38 -13.15 -27.51
C ARG A 496 2.39 -13.26 -28.67
N THR A 497 1.08 -13.16 -28.40
CA THR A 497 0.01 -13.31 -29.40
C THR A 497 0.00 -12.15 -30.38
N LEU A 498 -0.04 -12.45 -31.67
CA LEU A 498 -0.09 -11.44 -32.75
C LEU A 498 -1.52 -10.97 -33.01
N ARG A 499 -1.68 -9.76 -33.55
CA ARG A 499 -2.99 -9.26 -33.99
C ARG A 499 -3.43 -9.95 -35.29
N ASP A 500 -2.49 -10.19 -36.18
CA ASP A 500 -2.76 -10.78 -37.48
C ASP A 500 -1.50 -11.43 -38.03
N SER A 501 -1.68 -12.26 -39.06
CA SER A 501 -0.61 -13.00 -39.74
C SER A 501 0.44 -12.11 -40.43
N SER A 502 0.24 -10.79 -40.53
CA SER A 502 1.29 -9.90 -41.03
C SER A 502 2.43 -9.71 -40.04
N GLY A 503 2.20 -10.00 -38.75
CA GLY A 503 3.18 -9.79 -37.69
C GLY A 503 3.53 -8.33 -37.43
N SER A 504 2.78 -7.38 -38.00
CA SER A 504 3.06 -5.94 -37.89
C SER A 504 2.67 -5.36 -36.52
N VAL A 505 1.76 -6.02 -35.81
CA VAL A 505 1.19 -5.58 -34.53
C VAL A 505 0.95 -6.79 -33.62
N ALA A 506 1.24 -6.64 -32.33
CA ALA A 506 1.02 -7.66 -31.31
C ALA A 506 0.01 -7.19 -30.25
N TRP A 507 -0.56 -8.15 -29.51
CA TRP A 507 -1.35 -7.87 -28.32
C TRP A 507 -0.47 -7.39 -27.17
N SER A 508 -1.01 -6.54 -26.31
CA SER A 508 -0.30 -5.93 -25.19
C SER A 508 -1.26 -5.53 -24.07
N ILE A 509 -0.68 -5.32 -22.89
CA ILE A 509 -1.34 -4.72 -21.73
C ILE A 509 -0.90 -3.25 -21.62
N THR A 510 -1.87 -2.34 -21.55
CA THR A 510 -1.62 -0.89 -21.50
C THR A 510 -1.25 -0.39 -20.10
N ARG A 511 -0.67 0.82 -20.07
CA ARG A 511 -0.41 1.60 -18.86
C ARG A 511 -1.04 3.01 -18.92
N PHE A 512 -2.08 3.21 -19.73
CA PHE A 512 -2.71 4.54 -19.85
C PHE A 512 -3.27 5.00 -18.49
N ALA A 513 -3.03 6.27 -18.13
CA ALA A 513 -3.35 6.82 -16.80
C ALA A 513 -4.84 6.66 -16.45
N GLU A 514 -5.73 6.87 -17.42
CA GLU A 514 -7.18 6.80 -17.23
C GLU A 514 -7.73 5.36 -17.23
N LEU A 515 -7.11 4.45 -18.01
CA LEU A 515 -7.54 3.07 -18.18
C LEU A 515 -6.34 2.12 -18.29
N PRO A 516 -5.69 1.78 -17.17
CA PRO A 516 -4.52 0.92 -17.20
C PRO A 516 -4.90 -0.56 -17.17
N GLY A 517 -4.10 -1.42 -17.79
CA GLY A 517 -4.30 -2.88 -17.76
C GLY A 517 -5.19 -3.45 -18.87
N LEU A 518 -5.56 -2.63 -19.86
CA LEU A 518 -6.42 -3.04 -20.98
C LEU A 518 -5.70 -3.98 -21.94
N LEU A 519 -6.43 -4.93 -22.52
CA LEU A 519 -5.99 -5.71 -23.68
C LEU A 519 -6.15 -4.92 -24.98
N VAL A 520 -5.04 -4.58 -25.63
CA VAL A 520 -5.03 -3.81 -26.88
C VAL A 520 -4.01 -4.33 -27.89
N CYS A 521 -4.11 -3.84 -29.13
CA CYS A 521 -3.17 -4.15 -30.21
C CYS A 521 -2.91 -2.90 -31.09
N HIS A 522 -2.42 -1.82 -30.49
CA HIS A 522 -2.19 -0.56 -31.22
C HIS A 522 -0.73 -0.34 -31.60
N HIS A 523 0.19 -1.05 -30.96
CA HIS A 523 1.62 -0.78 -31.09
C HIS A 523 2.26 -1.65 -32.19
N PRO A 524 3.06 -1.06 -33.11
CA PRO A 524 3.80 -1.84 -34.10
C PRO A 524 4.90 -2.69 -33.47
N THR A 525 5.12 -3.90 -34.00
CA THR A 525 6.08 -4.87 -33.44
C THR A 525 7.55 -4.45 -33.57
N ALA A 526 7.87 -3.66 -34.59
CA ALA A 526 9.22 -3.15 -34.82
C ALA A 526 9.58 -1.92 -33.98
N THR A 527 8.59 -1.24 -33.38
CA THR A 527 8.80 0.04 -32.71
C THR A 527 9.11 -0.16 -31.23
N THR A 528 10.17 0.48 -30.76
CA THR A 528 10.40 0.70 -29.33
C THR A 528 9.53 1.85 -28.86
N VAL A 529 8.71 1.63 -27.83
CA VAL A 529 7.83 2.65 -27.25
C VAL A 529 8.26 2.90 -25.81
N ASP A 530 8.39 4.17 -25.44
CA ASP A 530 8.75 4.56 -24.08
C ASP A 530 7.70 4.05 -23.08
N GLY A 531 8.19 3.41 -22.01
CA GLY A 531 7.31 2.81 -21.01
C GLY A 531 6.55 1.56 -21.49
N MET A 532 6.98 0.92 -22.58
CA MET A 532 6.54 -0.42 -22.97
C MET A 532 7.71 -1.43 -22.98
N GLY A 533 7.40 -2.66 -22.58
CA GLY A 533 8.43 -3.66 -22.31
C GLY A 533 8.04 -5.10 -22.56
N VAL A 534 9.00 -5.98 -22.30
CA VAL A 534 8.81 -7.43 -22.24
C VAL A 534 8.72 -7.82 -20.77
N ARG A 535 7.72 -8.63 -20.40
CA ARG A 535 7.55 -9.10 -19.02
C ARG A 535 7.80 -10.61 -18.96
N PRO A 536 9.00 -11.05 -18.59
CA PRO A 536 9.36 -12.47 -18.60
C PRO A 536 8.58 -13.27 -17.56
N ALA A 537 8.07 -14.44 -17.96
CA ALA A 537 7.51 -15.46 -17.08
C ALA A 537 8.30 -16.75 -17.18
N ILE A 538 8.28 -17.55 -16.10
CA ILE A 538 8.87 -18.89 -16.02
C ILE A 538 7.94 -19.81 -15.24
N ILE A 539 8.07 -21.11 -15.49
CA ILE A 539 7.48 -22.15 -14.64
C ILE A 539 8.61 -22.76 -13.84
N VAL A 540 8.53 -22.73 -12.52
CA VAL A 540 9.53 -23.29 -11.60
C VAL A 540 9.01 -24.57 -10.94
N HIS A 541 9.93 -25.48 -10.64
CA HIS A 541 9.70 -26.66 -9.83
C HIS A 541 10.77 -26.67 -8.73
N PRO A 542 10.48 -26.05 -7.56
CA PRO A 542 11.43 -25.86 -6.48
C PRO A 542 11.96 -27.14 -5.83
#